data_AF-A0A5E3WF93-F1
#
_entry.id   AF-A0A5E3WF93-F1
#
_cell.length_a   1.000
_cell.length_b   1.000
_cell.length_c   1.000
_cell.angle_alpha   90.00
_cell.angle_beta   90.00
_cell.angle_gamma   90.00
#
_symmetry.space_group_name_H-M   'P 1'
#
loop_
_entity.id
_entity.type
_entity.pdbx_description
1 polymer ?
#
loop_
_entity_poly.entity_id
_entity_poly.type
_entity_poly.pdbx_seq_one_letter_code
_entity_poly.pdbx_strand_id
1 'polypeptide(L)'
;MSSNPANATQVAQIFQQLLTLNAISQSAASTMAPLLLVESLLLGVLSACAPIGSYLLWFQSHPLRAPFISVLWIVTVTVVVHWALSIRQLMLTIRGRTAGIDLSLSLLDSATRFINQNEPNSLMALLKLIDRYLGFGSVWRFFLALITESVLFGFSSSLFAIMVYTGLKKFQSQRHALKPRIIIILASVTYILSLTHWATSYKCFTLLANAIAFSSGQSVTNTSNAIYTTLLALFSTSVIMSDAIVLWRMCVVWDKARFARGFAVILLITTLALNIGNIVIVRRDTPFVLGGVYEKSGSSGNSEVVLTYGGNNIGLAAAFVSLGSNLCATILVAVKAWLHRRLFTKHLKASVGRTFVQRILELLVESGAVYSVIWLLYCVSIIRPISAHRTILNLLNSPDIVDGSIVTAADYLNAAMAQIISIYPLAIFILVSLDKIHHSRGPQTLRGVVLPQMHDHEVNVTFNTDTERDGPQRLEPSHQTAALRCLDDDVRTVGKSKGDPAV
;
A
#
# COMPACT_ATOMS: atom_id res chain seq x y z
N MET A 1 64.42 9.85 -15.26
CA MET A 1 63.05 9.81 -14.72
C MET A 1 63.07 8.93 -13.47
N SER A 2 63.24 9.51 -12.29
CA SER A 2 63.10 8.76 -11.03
C SER A 2 61.62 8.73 -10.65
N SER A 3 60.98 7.57 -10.73
CA SER A 3 59.68 7.35 -10.14
C SER A 3 59.76 7.68 -8.65
N ASN A 4 58.92 8.61 -8.19
CA ASN A 4 58.94 9.06 -6.80
C ASN A 4 58.38 7.90 -5.93
N PRO A 5 59.17 7.23 -5.08
CA PRO A 5 58.73 6.02 -4.36
C PRO A 5 57.53 6.27 -3.41
N ALA A 6 57.32 7.53 -3.03
CA ALA A 6 56.14 7.96 -2.28
C ALA A 6 54.80 7.70 -3.03
N ASN A 7 54.79 7.74 -4.37
CA ASN A 7 53.55 7.55 -5.14
C ASN A 7 53.16 6.06 -5.25
N ALA A 8 54.14 5.15 -5.33
CA ALA A 8 53.87 3.72 -5.44
C ALA A 8 53.26 3.15 -4.15
N THR A 9 53.78 3.57 -2.99
CA THR A 9 53.25 3.17 -1.68
C THR A 9 51.82 3.68 -1.45
N GLN A 10 51.53 4.92 -1.87
CA GLN A 10 50.19 5.51 -1.82
C GLN A 10 49.19 4.76 -2.71
N VAL A 11 49.60 4.34 -3.91
CA VAL A 11 48.75 3.55 -4.82
C VAL A 11 48.44 2.17 -4.24
N ALA A 12 49.43 1.48 -3.66
CA ALA A 12 49.21 0.20 -3.00
C ALA A 12 48.23 0.32 -1.82
N GLN A 13 48.33 1.40 -1.04
CA GLN A 13 47.39 1.69 0.05
C GLN A 13 45.96 1.91 -0.47
N ILE A 14 45.77 2.65 -1.56
CA ILE A 14 44.46 2.88 -2.18
C ILE A 14 43.86 1.57 -2.68
N PHE A 15 44.67 0.71 -3.31
CA PHE A 15 44.22 -0.60 -3.78
C PHE A 15 43.71 -1.46 -2.61
N GLN A 16 44.46 -1.49 -1.51
CA GLN A 16 44.09 -2.23 -0.30
C GLN A 16 42.81 -1.68 0.36
N GLN A 17 42.67 -0.36 0.44
CA GLN A 17 41.46 0.29 0.96
C GLN A 17 40.23 -0.06 0.12
N LEU A 18 40.36 -0.04 -1.21
CA LEU A 18 39.26 -0.34 -2.13
C LEU A 18 38.86 -1.82 -2.08
N LEU A 19 39.83 -2.73 -1.97
CA LEU A 19 39.57 -4.15 -1.73
C LEU A 19 38.81 -4.38 -0.43
N THR A 20 39.26 -3.72 0.65
CA THR A 20 38.61 -3.81 1.96
C THR A 20 37.17 -3.29 1.89
N LEU A 21 36.95 -2.17 1.22
CA LEU A 21 35.64 -1.55 1.09
C LEU A 21 34.66 -2.38 0.24
N ASN A 22 35.16 -3.02 -0.82
CA ASN A 22 34.40 -3.98 -1.61
C ASN A 22 34.01 -5.21 -0.79
N ALA A 23 34.94 -5.77 0.00
CA ALA A 23 34.67 -6.91 0.87
C ALA A 23 33.63 -6.57 1.96
N ILE A 24 33.75 -5.39 2.59
CA ILE A 24 32.78 -4.89 3.57
C ILE A 24 31.40 -4.71 2.92
N SER A 25 31.34 -4.12 1.72
CA SER A 25 30.08 -3.89 1.00
C SER A 25 29.40 -5.21 0.63
N GLN A 26 30.17 -6.19 0.14
CA GLN A 26 29.67 -7.51 -0.17
C GLN A 26 29.16 -8.24 1.08
N SER A 27 29.91 -8.18 2.19
CA SER A 27 29.52 -8.78 3.47
C SER A 27 28.27 -8.13 4.04
N ALA A 28 28.18 -6.80 4.03
CA ALA A 28 27.01 -6.08 4.49
C ALA A 28 25.77 -6.40 3.65
N ALA A 29 25.92 -6.55 2.33
CA ALA A 29 24.82 -6.87 1.42
C ALA A 29 24.26 -8.28 1.66
N SER A 30 25.09 -9.25 2.06
CA SER A 30 24.65 -10.63 2.31
C SER A 30 24.13 -10.86 3.75
N THR A 31 24.66 -10.13 4.74
CA THR A 31 24.37 -10.38 6.16
C THR A 31 23.49 -9.32 6.81
N MET A 32 23.86 -8.04 6.69
CA MET A 32 23.19 -6.94 7.39
C MET A 32 21.88 -6.55 6.69
N ALA A 33 21.87 -6.56 5.35
CA ALA A 33 20.72 -6.12 4.57
C ALA A 33 19.45 -6.97 4.81
N PRO A 34 19.46 -8.31 4.73
CA PRO A 34 18.27 -9.12 5.00
C PRO A 34 17.73 -8.94 6.44
N LEU A 35 18.63 -8.87 7.43
CA LEU A 35 18.25 -8.65 8.83
C LEU A 35 17.51 -7.32 9.00
N LEU A 36 18.06 -6.25 8.42
CA LEU A 36 17.47 -4.92 8.51
C LEU A 36 16.11 -4.83 7.79
N LEU A 37 15.90 -5.59 6.71
CA LEU A 37 14.59 -5.68 6.05
C LEU A 37 13.55 -6.35 6.96
N VAL A 38 13.93 -7.40 7.69
CA VAL A 38 13.06 -8.05 8.68
C VAL A 38 12.75 -7.09 9.83
N GLU A 39 13.76 -6.38 10.37
CA GLU A 39 13.54 -5.34 11.39
C GLU A 39 12.59 -4.25 10.89
N SER A 40 12.74 -3.83 9.64
CA SER A 40 11.88 -2.82 8.99
C SER A 40 10.44 -3.32 8.85
N LEU A 41 10.24 -4.58 8.45
CA LEU A 41 8.93 -5.21 8.41
C LEU A 41 8.26 -5.24 9.79
N LEU A 42 9.01 -5.65 10.82
CA LEU A 42 8.53 -5.70 12.21
C LEU A 42 8.17 -4.31 12.74
N LEU A 43 8.98 -3.29 12.41
CA LEU A 43 8.68 -1.90 12.75
C LEU A 43 7.35 -1.44 12.13
N GLY A 44 7.11 -1.80 10.87
CA GLY A 44 5.83 -1.58 10.19
C GLY A 44 4.65 -2.20 10.93
N VAL A 45 4.80 -3.46 11.32
CA VAL A 45 3.79 -4.22 12.07
C VAL A 45 3.47 -3.55 13.41
N LEU A 46 4.50 -3.17 14.17
CA LEU A 46 4.35 -2.48 15.46
C LEU A 46 3.70 -1.11 15.28
N SER A 47 4.03 -0.38 14.23
CA SER A 47 3.48 0.95 13.93
C SER A 47 1.97 0.89 13.65
N ALA A 48 1.46 -0.20 13.08
CA ALA A 48 0.02 -0.43 12.91
C ALA A 48 -0.64 -0.95 14.20
N CYS A 49 -0.01 -1.94 14.84
CA CYS A 49 -0.58 -2.64 15.99
C CYS A 49 -0.60 -1.78 17.27
N ALA A 50 0.38 -0.92 17.50
CA ALA A 50 0.46 -0.14 18.75
C ALA A 50 -0.68 0.86 18.92
N PRO A 51 -1.04 1.70 17.92
CA PRO A 51 -2.20 2.59 18.02
C PRO A 51 -3.52 1.83 18.11
N ILE A 52 -3.69 0.76 17.32
CA ILE A 52 -4.93 -0.04 17.32
C ILE A 52 -5.08 -0.80 18.64
N GLY A 53 -4.02 -1.41 19.14
CA GLY A 53 -3.99 -2.08 20.44
C GLY A 53 -4.27 -1.11 21.58
N SER A 54 -3.64 0.07 21.56
CA SER A 54 -3.92 1.15 22.53
C SER A 54 -5.39 1.56 22.51
N TYR A 55 -5.97 1.70 21.30
CA TYR A 55 -7.38 2.03 21.12
C TYR A 55 -8.32 0.96 21.71
N LEU A 56 -8.03 -0.31 21.46
CA LEU A 56 -8.82 -1.42 21.97
C LEU A 56 -8.72 -1.56 23.50
N LEU A 57 -7.53 -1.39 24.06
CA LEU A 57 -7.29 -1.38 25.51
C LEU A 57 -7.97 -0.19 26.19
N TRP A 58 -7.91 0.99 25.57
CA TRP A 58 -8.60 2.18 26.04
C TRP A 58 -10.10 1.97 26.15
N PHE A 59 -10.68 1.17 25.24
CA PHE A 59 -12.11 0.90 25.21
C PHE A 59 -12.59 -0.12 26.28
N GLN A 60 -11.75 -1.05 26.75
CA GLN A 60 -12.16 -2.13 27.68
C GLN A 60 -12.02 -1.72 29.16
N SER A 61 -13.11 -1.51 29.91
CA SER A 61 -13.19 -0.88 31.26
C SER A 61 -12.44 -1.56 32.41
N HIS A 62 -11.12 -1.74 32.30
CA HIS A 62 -10.28 -2.32 33.34
C HIS A 62 -9.36 -1.29 34.02
N PRO A 63 -9.11 -1.40 35.34
CA PRO A 63 -8.27 -0.46 36.09
C PRO A 63 -6.77 -0.54 35.73
N LEU A 64 -6.32 -1.63 35.09
CA LEU A 64 -4.91 -1.87 34.75
C LEU A 64 -4.50 -1.37 33.35
N ARG A 65 -5.26 -0.48 32.69
CA ARG A 65 -5.01 -0.05 31.29
C ARG A 65 -3.70 0.70 31.06
N ALA A 66 -3.41 1.68 31.94
CA ALA A 66 -2.28 2.58 31.78
C ALA A 66 -0.93 1.85 31.64
N PRO A 67 -0.59 0.84 32.48
CA PRO A 67 0.67 0.12 32.31
C PRO A 67 0.74 -0.67 31.00
N PHE A 68 -0.34 -1.32 30.53
CA PHE A 68 -0.31 -2.06 29.26
C PHE A 68 -0.11 -1.14 28.05
N ILE A 69 -0.81 0.00 28.01
CA ILE A 69 -0.62 1.00 26.96
C ILE A 69 0.81 1.56 27.03
N SER A 70 1.30 1.90 28.22
CA SER A 70 2.67 2.40 28.40
C SER A 70 3.72 1.40 27.94
N VAL A 71 3.61 0.12 28.33
CA VAL A 71 4.53 -0.95 27.90
C VAL A 71 4.53 -1.09 26.37
N LEU A 72 3.36 -1.08 25.74
CA LEU A 72 3.23 -1.16 24.29
C LEU A 72 3.98 -0.03 23.58
N TRP A 73 3.82 1.23 24.04
CA TRP A 73 4.53 2.38 23.48
C TRP A 73 6.03 2.38 23.79
N ILE A 74 6.44 1.95 24.99
CA ILE A 74 7.87 1.81 25.33
C ILE A 74 8.54 0.79 24.40
N VAL A 75 7.89 -0.36 24.15
CA VAL A 75 8.38 -1.36 23.21
C VAL A 75 8.49 -0.77 21.79
N THR A 76 7.45 -0.07 21.31
CA THR A 76 7.49 0.59 20.00
C THR A 76 8.64 1.59 19.89
N VAL A 77 8.82 2.47 20.87
CA VAL A 77 9.91 3.46 20.88
C VAL A 77 11.28 2.76 20.92
N THR A 78 11.42 1.72 21.72
CA THR A 78 12.68 0.94 21.81
C THR A 78 13.03 0.32 20.46
N VAL A 79 12.05 -0.28 19.77
CA VAL A 79 12.26 -0.87 18.43
C VAL A 79 12.57 0.20 17.38
N VAL A 80 11.90 1.35 17.41
CA VAL A 80 12.20 2.49 16.52
C VAL A 80 13.64 2.98 16.72
N VAL A 81 14.07 3.13 17.97
CA VAL A 81 15.43 3.58 18.30
C VAL A 81 16.46 2.55 17.85
N HIS A 82 16.23 1.26 18.14
CA HIS A 82 17.08 0.16 17.68
C HIS A 82 17.22 0.15 16.16
N TRP A 83 16.10 0.18 15.43
CA TRP A 83 16.07 0.22 13.97
C TRP A 83 16.81 1.43 13.40
N ALA A 84 16.63 2.63 13.97
CA ALA A 84 17.33 3.84 13.54
C ALA A 84 18.85 3.73 13.76
N LEU A 85 19.28 3.13 14.87
CA LEU A 85 20.69 2.84 15.14
C LEU A 85 21.25 1.79 14.19
N SER A 86 20.51 0.72 13.88
CA SER A 86 20.87 -0.30 12.88
C SER A 86 21.09 0.32 11.49
N ILE A 87 20.18 1.19 11.03
CA ILE A 87 20.33 1.93 9.76
C ILE A 87 21.58 2.80 9.79
N ARG A 88 21.78 3.56 10.88
CA ARG A 88 22.94 4.43 11.03
C ARG A 88 24.24 3.64 10.99
N GLN A 89 24.30 2.51 11.68
CA GLN A 89 25.46 1.63 11.69
C GLN A 89 25.75 1.08 10.29
N LEU A 90 24.73 0.59 9.58
CA LEU A 90 24.87 0.12 8.21
C LEU A 90 25.43 1.23 7.30
N MET A 91 24.87 2.44 7.39
CA MET A 91 25.35 3.59 6.61
C MET A 91 26.80 3.96 6.91
N LEU A 92 27.24 3.86 8.17
CA LEU A 92 28.63 4.09 8.54
C LEU A 92 29.56 2.99 8.02
N THR A 93 29.12 1.74 8.04
CA THR A 93 29.86 0.58 7.51
C THR A 93 30.05 0.68 6.01
N ILE A 94 28.98 0.98 5.25
CA ILE A 94 29.06 1.12 3.78
C ILE A 94 29.98 2.29 3.37
N ARG A 95 30.05 3.35 4.19
CA ARG A 95 30.95 4.49 3.97
C ARG A 95 32.42 4.19 4.30
N GLY A 96 32.75 3.02 4.84
CA GLY A 96 34.12 2.69 5.28
C GLY A 96 34.59 3.43 6.54
N ARG A 97 33.74 4.26 7.15
CA ARG A 97 34.10 5.05 8.35
C ARG A 97 34.40 4.18 9.56
N THR A 98 33.75 3.03 9.69
CA THR A 98 34.03 2.07 10.76
C THR A 98 35.42 1.45 10.65
N ALA A 99 36.00 1.41 9.45
CA ALA A 99 37.36 0.94 9.18
C ALA A 99 38.41 2.07 9.13
N GLY A 100 38.01 3.33 9.43
CA GLY A 100 38.89 4.49 9.33
C GLY A 100 39.33 4.83 7.90
N ILE A 101 38.62 4.32 6.88
CA ILE A 101 38.94 4.57 5.48
C ILE A 101 38.26 5.86 5.04
N ASP A 102 39.04 6.85 4.61
CA ASP A 102 38.55 8.09 4.01
C ASP A 102 39.12 8.22 2.59
N LEU A 103 38.40 7.67 1.61
CA LEU A 103 38.88 7.52 0.23
C LEU A 103 38.48 8.74 -0.63
N SER A 104 39.32 9.77 -0.75
CA SER A 104 38.96 10.98 -1.52
C SER A 104 39.03 10.80 -3.06
N LEU A 105 38.21 11.55 -3.82
CA LEU A 105 38.27 11.58 -5.30
C LEU A 105 39.69 11.88 -5.77
N SER A 106 40.28 12.91 -5.16
CA SER A 106 41.58 13.42 -5.57
C SER A 106 42.66 12.35 -5.42
N LEU A 107 42.55 11.49 -4.40
CA LEU A 107 43.41 10.33 -4.23
C LEU A 107 43.18 9.30 -5.33
N LEU A 108 41.92 9.01 -5.66
CA LEU A 108 41.57 8.02 -6.68
C LEU A 108 41.98 8.47 -8.10
N ASP A 109 41.74 9.74 -8.45
CA ASP A 109 42.14 10.32 -9.73
C ASP A 109 43.66 10.40 -9.86
N SER A 110 44.36 10.83 -8.79
CA SER A 110 45.83 10.82 -8.76
C SER A 110 46.40 9.42 -8.96
N ALA A 111 45.83 8.41 -8.28
CA ALA A 111 46.23 7.02 -8.44
C ALA A 111 45.95 6.48 -9.84
N THR A 112 44.79 6.82 -10.41
CA THR A 112 44.40 6.40 -11.77
C THR A 112 45.36 6.97 -12.81
N ARG A 113 45.67 8.27 -12.74
CA ARG A 113 46.63 8.93 -13.64
C ARG A 113 48.03 8.34 -13.50
N PHE A 114 48.48 8.10 -12.26
CA PHE A 114 49.79 7.50 -12.00
C PHE A 114 49.90 6.09 -12.57
N ILE A 115 48.89 5.24 -12.36
CA ILE A 115 48.91 3.85 -12.87
C ILE A 115 48.82 3.84 -14.40
N ASN A 116 47.98 4.70 -15.00
CA ASN A 116 47.88 4.79 -16.46
C ASN A 116 49.21 5.11 -17.14
N GLN A 117 50.06 5.91 -16.49
CA GLN A 117 51.38 6.27 -17.02
C GLN A 117 52.44 5.16 -16.85
N ASN A 118 52.35 4.36 -15.77
CA ASN A 118 53.42 3.45 -15.39
C ASN A 118 53.11 1.96 -15.62
N GLU A 119 51.86 1.53 -15.41
CA GLU A 119 51.44 0.12 -15.44
C GLU A 119 50.00 -0.04 -15.97
N PRO A 120 49.79 -0.08 -17.29
CA PRO A 120 48.44 -0.15 -17.88
C PRO A 120 47.66 -1.42 -17.51
N ASN A 121 48.33 -2.53 -17.19
CA ASN A 121 47.66 -3.76 -16.75
C ASN A 121 47.04 -3.61 -15.35
N SER A 122 47.73 -2.90 -14.45
CA SER A 122 47.25 -2.58 -13.10
C SER A 122 46.07 -1.59 -13.15
N LEU A 123 45.99 -0.74 -14.18
CA LEU A 123 44.89 0.19 -14.39
C LEU A 123 43.56 -0.55 -14.55
N MET A 124 43.53 -1.60 -15.37
CA MET A 124 42.32 -2.39 -15.59
C MET A 124 41.82 -3.06 -14.31
N ALA A 125 42.73 -3.55 -13.46
CA ALA A 125 42.37 -4.12 -12.16
C ALA A 125 41.79 -3.07 -11.21
N LEU A 126 42.40 -1.88 -11.15
CA LEU A 126 41.89 -0.76 -10.35
C LEU A 126 40.51 -0.31 -10.85
N LEU A 127 40.34 -0.12 -12.16
CA LEU A 127 39.06 0.28 -12.76
C LEU A 127 37.94 -0.73 -12.47
N LYS A 128 38.23 -2.03 -12.52
CA LYS A 128 37.27 -3.09 -12.13
C LYS A 128 36.86 -2.99 -10.67
N LEU A 129 37.80 -2.66 -9.76
CA LEU A 129 37.49 -2.49 -8.35
C LEU A 129 36.65 -1.23 -8.09
N ILE A 130 36.94 -0.14 -8.81
CA ILE A 130 36.16 1.11 -8.76
C ILE A 130 34.75 0.84 -9.27
N ASP A 131 34.61 0.19 -10.43
CA ASP A 131 33.32 -0.17 -11.02
C ASP A 131 32.49 -1.04 -10.08
N ARG A 132 33.11 -2.05 -9.44
CA ARG A 132 32.46 -2.88 -8.43
C ARG A 132 31.97 -2.06 -7.24
N TYR A 133 32.78 -1.14 -6.73
CA TYR A 133 32.40 -0.29 -5.61
C TYR A 133 31.23 0.65 -5.97
N LEU A 134 31.28 1.27 -7.15
CA LEU A 134 30.19 2.09 -7.69
C LEU A 134 28.91 1.29 -7.92
N GLY A 135 29.05 0.05 -8.39
CA GLY A 135 27.95 -0.91 -8.54
C GLY A 135 27.25 -1.19 -7.21
N PHE A 136 28.01 -1.41 -6.13
CA PHE A 136 27.44 -1.54 -4.79
C PHE A 136 26.76 -0.25 -4.33
N GLY A 137 27.28 0.93 -4.67
CA GLY A 137 26.61 2.21 -4.44
C GLY A 137 25.17 2.22 -4.99
N SER A 138 24.97 1.72 -6.21
CA SER A 138 23.65 1.59 -6.83
C SER A 138 22.75 0.58 -6.13
N VAL A 139 23.30 -0.58 -5.74
CA VAL A 139 22.61 -1.60 -4.93
C VAL A 139 22.08 -1.00 -3.62
N TRP A 140 22.90 -0.19 -2.94
CA TRP A 140 22.53 0.43 -1.67
C TRP A 140 21.46 1.50 -1.81
N ARG A 141 21.43 2.26 -2.92
CA ARG A 141 20.33 3.21 -3.19
C ARG A 141 18.99 2.48 -3.31
N PHE A 142 18.95 1.38 -4.07
CA PHE A 142 17.75 0.55 -4.18
C PHE A 142 17.36 -0.06 -2.83
N PHE A 143 18.33 -0.53 -2.06
CA PHE A 143 18.11 -1.08 -0.73
C PHE A 143 17.47 -0.08 0.24
N LEU A 144 17.90 1.18 0.23
CA LEU A 144 17.32 2.22 1.09
C LEU A 144 15.83 2.46 0.78
N ALA A 145 15.46 2.47 -0.50
CA ALA A 145 14.05 2.54 -0.90
C ALA A 145 13.28 1.27 -0.44
N LEU A 146 13.89 0.09 -0.57
CA LEU A 146 13.32 -1.18 -0.12
C LEU A 146 13.10 -1.26 1.40
N ILE A 147 13.94 -0.60 2.22
CA ILE A 147 13.69 -0.44 3.66
C ILE A 147 12.35 0.24 3.89
N THR A 148 12.11 1.39 3.23
CA THR A 148 10.86 2.14 3.40
C THR A 148 9.66 1.35 2.89
N GLU A 149 9.82 0.63 1.78
CA GLU A 149 8.81 -0.28 1.26
C GLU A 149 8.48 -1.39 2.29
N SER A 150 9.50 -1.95 2.95
CA SER A 150 9.33 -3.03 3.94
C SER A 150 8.60 -2.55 5.20
N VAL A 151 8.87 -1.34 5.70
CA VAL A 151 8.10 -0.74 6.80
C VAL A 151 6.63 -0.59 6.42
N LEU A 152 6.35 -0.04 5.23
CA LEU A 152 4.97 0.16 4.78
C LEU A 152 4.26 -1.16 4.48
N PHE A 153 4.97 -2.16 3.97
CA PHE A 153 4.44 -3.50 3.76
C PHE A 153 4.09 -4.18 5.10
N GLY A 154 4.93 -4.08 6.13
CA GLY A 154 4.60 -4.59 7.47
C GLY A 154 3.36 -3.92 8.08
N PHE A 155 3.22 -2.61 7.85
CA PHE A 155 2.03 -1.85 8.22
C PHE A 155 0.79 -2.36 7.46
N SER A 156 0.88 -2.54 6.14
CA SER A 156 -0.23 -3.02 5.31
C SER A 156 -0.64 -4.46 5.67
N SER A 157 0.31 -5.36 5.94
CA SER A 157 0.05 -6.73 6.41
C SER A 157 -0.73 -6.76 7.72
N SER A 158 -0.43 -5.86 8.65
CA SER A 158 -1.16 -5.77 9.92
C SER A 158 -2.60 -5.30 9.72
N LEU A 159 -2.80 -4.26 8.90
CA LEU A 159 -4.15 -3.82 8.54
C LEU A 159 -4.92 -4.90 7.78
N PHE A 160 -4.26 -5.63 6.88
CA PHE A 160 -4.87 -6.74 6.15
C PHE A 160 -5.29 -7.87 7.09
N ALA A 161 -4.44 -8.27 8.03
CA ALA A 161 -4.78 -9.28 9.03
C ALA A 161 -6.00 -8.86 9.88
N ILE A 162 -6.05 -7.60 10.32
CA ILE A 162 -7.20 -7.05 11.06
C ILE A 162 -8.46 -7.03 10.19
N MET A 163 -8.34 -6.63 8.92
CA MET A 163 -9.44 -6.61 7.97
C MET A 163 -10.00 -8.02 7.72
N VAL A 164 -9.14 -9.00 7.50
CA VAL A 164 -9.53 -10.41 7.32
C VAL A 164 -10.19 -10.95 8.59
N TYR A 165 -9.58 -10.74 9.77
CA TYR A 165 -10.14 -11.19 11.05
C TYR A 165 -11.54 -10.62 11.30
N THR A 166 -11.70 -9.30 11.13
CA THR A 166 -13.00 -8.63 11.32
C THR A 166 -14.01 -8.98 10.23
N GLY A 167 -13.54 -9.21 8.99
CA GLY A 167 -14.33 -9.68 7.86
C GLY A 167 -14.90 -11.07 8.09
N LEU A 168 -14.05 -12.05 8.45
CA LEU A 168 -14.45 -13.43 8.74
C LEU A 168 -15.49 -13.51 9.87
N LYS A 169 -15.30 -12.72 10.93
CA LYS A 169 -16.28 -12.63 12.03
C LYS A 169 -17.64 -12.11 11.55
N LYS A 170 -17.66 -11.14 10.64
CA LYS A 170 -18.90 -10.61 10.04
C LYS A 170 -19.54 -11.61 9.05
N PHE A 171 -18.74 -12.38 8.31
CA PHE A 171 -19.24 -13.40 7.39
C PHE A 171 -20.04 -14.50 8.08
N GLN A 172 -19.65 -14.89 9.30
CA GLN A 172 -20.41 -15.87 10.09
C GLN A 172 -21.80 -15.34 10.48
N SER A 173 -21.95 -14.03 10.68
CA SER A 173 -23.20 -13.41 11.14
C SER A 173 -24.13 -12.97 9.99
N GLN A 174 -23.61 -12.62 8.80
CA GLN A 174 -24.40 -12.06 7.70
C GLN A 174 -24.15 -12.78 6.36
N ARG A 175 -24.53 -14.05 6.27
CA ARG A 175 -24.31 -14.91 5.09
C ARG A 175 -24.86 -14.35 3.75
N HIS A 176 -25.87 -13.47 3.75
CA HIS A 176 -26.64 -13.15 2.53
C HIS A 176 -26.38 -11.77 1.89
N ALA A 177 -25.46 -10.94 2.38
CA ALA A 177 -25.19 -9.63 1.76
C ALA A 177 -24.03 -9.69 0.75
N LEU A 178 -24.31 -9.41 -0.54
CA LEU A 178 -23.30 -9.38 -1.62
C LEU A 178 -22.34 -8.18 -1.54
N LYS A 179 -22.83 -6.99 -1.14
CA LYS A 179 -22.06 -5.73 -1.16
C LYS A 179 -20.77 -5.72 -0.31
N PRO A 180 -20.74 -6.24 0.95
CA PRO A 180 -19.50 -6.25 1.74
C PRO A 180 -18.43 -7.21 1.19
N ARG A 181 -18.81 -8.19 0.37
CA ARG A 181 -17.85 -9.16 -0.21
C ARG A 181 -16.92 -8.50 -1.23
N ILE A 182 -17.43 -7.56 -2.02
CA ILE A 182 -16.67 -6.87 -3.07
C ILE A 182 -15.48 -6.11 -2.47
N ILE A 183 -15.69 -5.40 -1.36
CA ILE A 183 -14.63 -4.60 -0.71
C ILE A 183 -13.51 -5.50 -0.19
N ILE A 184 -13.85 -6.64 0.41
CA ILE A 184 -12.87 -7.60 0.93
C ILE A 184 -12.07 -8.23 -0.21
N ILE A 185 -12.73 -8.62 -1.31
CA ILE A 185 -12.04 -9.16 -2.51
C ILE A 185 -11.07 -8.11 -3.06
N LEU A 186 -11.53 -6.88 -3.23
CA LEU A 186 -10.73 -5.77 -3.75
C LEU A 186 -9.51 -5.44 -2.87
N ALA A 187 -9.71 -5.47 -1.54
CA ALA A 187 -8.64 -5.28 -0.57
C ALA A 187 -7.64 -6.45 -0.58
N SER A 188 -8.10 -7.70 -0.78
CA SER A 188 -7.22 -8.86 -0.94
C SER A 188 -6.41 -8.80 -2.23
N VAL A 189 -7.01 -8.39 -3.35
CA VAL A 189 -6.30 -8.24 -4.62
C VAL A 189 -5.21 -7.18 -4.52
N THR A 190 -5.53 -6.01 -3.95
CA THR A 190 -4.55 -4.93 -3.75
C THR A 190 -3.42 -5.35 -2.79
N TYR A 191 -3.72 -6.12 -1.74
CA TYR A 191 -2.69 -6.68 -0.86
C TYR A 191 -1.79 -7.69 -1.56
N ILE A 192 -2.35 -8.61 -2.36
CA ILE A 192 -1.56 -9.59 -3.13
C ILE A 192 -0.63 -8.89 -4.12
N LEU A 193 -1.09 -7.82 -4.78
CA LEU A 193 -0.25 -7.00 -5.67
C LEU A 193 0.91 -6.36 -4.90
N SER A 194 0.66 -5.80 -3.71
CA SER A 194 1.68 -5.19 -2.85
C SER A 194 2.69 -6.21 -2.32
N LEU A 195 2.25 -7.42 -1.91
CA LEU A 195 3.12 -8.52 -1.52
C LEU A 195 4.00 -8.98 -2.69
N THR A 196 3.41 -9.13 -3.88
CA THR A 196 4.13 -9.56 -5.08
C THR A 196 5.16 -8.50 -5.49
N HIS A 197 4.80 -7.21 -5.39
CA HIS A 197 5.72 -6.10 -5.65
C HIS A 197 6.91 -6.16 -4.68
N TRP A 198 6.67 -6.21 -3.37
CA TRP A 198 7.73 -6.28 -2.36
C TRP A 198 8.64 -7.51 -2.54
N ALA A 199 8.07 -8.69 -2.78
CA ALA A 199 8.83 -9.91 -3.01
C ALA A 199 9.70 -9.81 -4.29
N THR A 200 9.18 -9.16 -5.33
CA THR A 200 9.92 -8.91 -6.58
C THR A 200 11.03 -7.89 -6.35
N SER A 201 10.80 -6.83 -5.56
CA SER A 201 11.81 -5.84 -5.17
C SER A 201 12.95 -6.51 -4.39
N TYR A 202 12.63 -7.35 -3.41
CA TYR A 202 13.63 -8.12 -2.66
C TYR A 202 14.46 -9.05 -3.57
N LYS A 203 13.80 -9.76 -4.50
CA LYS A 203 14.49 -10.58 -5.50
C LYS A 203 15.40 -9.75 -6.41
N CYS A 204 14.96 -8.55 -6.79
CA CYS A 204 15.77 -7.62 -7.58
C CYS A 204 17.06 -7.23 -6.83
N PHE A 205 16.94 -6.84 -5.56
CA PHE A 205 18.07 -6.48 -4.71
C PHE A 205 19.10 -7.62 -4.61
N THR A 206 18.64 -8.84 -4.31
CA THR A 206 19.54 -10.00 -4.15
C THR A 206 20.26 -10.36 -5.45
N LEU A 207 19.57 -10.29 -6.59
CA LEU A 207 20.19 -10.52 -7.91
C LEU A 207 21.21 -9.44 -8.26
N LEU A 208 20.90 -8.17 -7.99
CA LEU A 208 21.81 -7.06 -8.27
C LEU A 208 23.07 -7.14 -7.39
N ALA A 209 22.90 -7.42 -6.09
CA ALA A 209 24.02 -7.58 -5.16
C ALA A 209 24.95 -8.74 -5.58
N ASN A 210 24.38 -9.88 -5.98
CA ASN A 210 25.13 -11.04 -6.44
C ASN A 210 25.85 -10.78 -7.77
N ALA A 211 25.19 -10.10 -8.71
CA ALA A 211 25.79 -9.78 -10.00
C ALA A 211 27.05 -8.92 -9.87
N ILE A 212 27.02 -7.92 -9.00
CA ILE A 212 28.18 -7.05 -8.72
C ILE A 212 29.29 -7.84 -8.00
N ALA A 213 28.93 -8.73 -7.08
CA ALA A 213 29.89 -9.56 -6.36
C ALA A 213 30.66 -10.55 -7.27
N PHE A 214 29.98 -11.14 -8.26
CA PHE A 214 30.54 -12.20 -9.12
C PHE A 214 30.91 -11.75 -10.54
N SER A 215 30.70 -10.47 -10.90
CA SER A 215 31.09 -9.89 -12.21
C SER A 215 30.56 -10.66 -13.43
N SER A 216 29.38 -11.28 -13.33
CA SER A 216 28.74 -12.03 -14.42
C SER A 216 27.98 -11.08 -15.37
N GLY A 217 28.67 -10.46 -16.32
CA GLY A 217 28.17 -9.29 -17.06
C GLY A 217 27.00 -9.51 -18.03
N GLN A 218 26.82 -10.69 -18.62
CA GLN A 218 25.91 -10.84 -19.80
C GLN A 218 24.58 -11.57 -19.52
N SER A 219 24.54 -12.56 -18.62
CA SER A 219 23.27 -13.23 -18.25
C SER A 219 22.41 -12.37 -17.31
N VAL A 220 23.01 -11.40 -16.61
CA VAL A 220 22.33 -10.61 -15.58
C VAL A 220 21.46 -9.50 -16.19
N THR A 221 21.87 -8.92 -17.32
CA THR A 221 21.20 -7.75 -17.90
C THR A 221 19.78 -8.08 -18.38
N ASN A 222 19.60 -9.21 -19.06
CA ASN A 222 18.30 -9.66 -19.55
C ASN A 222 17.32 -9.98 -18.41
N THR A 223 17.78 -10.67 -17.35
CA THR A 223 16.96 -10.97 -16.18
C THR A 223 16.59 -9.70 -15.41
N SER A 224 17.50 -8.73 -15.30
CA SER A 224 17.26 -7.46 -14.61
C SER A 224 16.18 -6.63 -15.31
N ASN A 225 16.25 -6.51 -16.64
CA ASN A 225 15.23 -5.81 -17.45
C ASN A 225 13.83 -6.37 -17.23
N ALA A 226 13.71 -7.69 -17.23
CA ALA A 226 12.43 -8.37 -16.99
C ALA A 226 11.87 -8.05 -15.61
N ILE A 227 12.72 -7.98 -14.58
CA ILE A 227 12.31 -7.69 -13.21
C ILE A 227 11.86 -6.23 -13.06
N TYR A 228 12.59 -5.25 -13.60
CA TYR A 228 12.15 -3.85 -13.57
C TYR A 228 10.83 -3.64 -14.31
N THR A 229 10.68 -4.28 -15.48
CA THR A 229 9.40 -4.24 -16.22
C THR A 229 8.28 -4.87 -15.41
N THR A 230 8.56 -5.96 -14.67
CA THR A 230 7.59 -6.62 -13.80
C THR A 230 7.19 -5.71 -12.63
N LEU A 231 8.15 -5.05 -11.98
CA LEU A 231 7.88 -4.07 -10.92
C LEU A 231 7.01 -2.93 -11.42
N LEU A 232 7.33 -2.37 -12.58
CA LEU A 232 6.54 -1.32 -13.21
C LEU A 232 5.12 -1.79 -13.53
N ALA A 233 4.95 -3.01 -14.03
CA ALA A 233 3.64 -3.58 -14.34
C ALA A 233 2.81 -3.83 -13.07
N LEU A 234 3.43 -4.34 -12.00
CA LEU A 234 2.79 -4.53 -10.70
C LEU A 234 2.35 -3.19 -10.07
N PHE A 235 3.22 -2.19 -10.14
CA PHE A 235 2.91 -0.83 -9.69
C PHE A 235 1.75 -0.23 -10.50
N SER A 236 1.84 -0.28 -11.84
CA SER A 236 0.80 0.22 -12.75
C SER A 236 -0.56 -0.45 -12.49
N THR A 237 -0.56 -1.77 -12.28
CA THR A 237 -1.77 -2.53 -11.94
C THR A 237 -2.34 -2.10 -10.60
N SER A 238 -1.48 -1.83 -9.61
CA SER A 238 -1.89 -1.32 -8.31
C SER A 238 -2.54 0.07 -8.43
N VAL A 239 -1.97 0.97 -9.23
CA VAL A 239 -2.54 2.30 -9.51
C VAL A 239 -3.91 2.20 -10.18
N ILE A 240 -4.04 1.39 -11.24
CA ILE A 240 -5.33 1.16 -11.91
C ILE A 240 -6.36 0.64 -10.92
N MET A 241 -5.97 -0.30 -10.06
CA MET A 241 -6.86 -0.85 -9.05
C MET A 241 -7.28 0.24 -8.06
N SER A 242 -6.35 1.04 -7.55
CA SER A 242 -6.62 2.21 -6.68
C SER A 242 -7.65 3.15 -7.31
N ASP A 243 -7.42 3.54 -8.56
CA ASP A 243 -8.28 4.49 -9.26
C ASP A 243 -9.68 3.90 -9.46
N ALA A 244 -9.78 2.59 -9.72
CA ALA A 244 -11.06 1.91 -9.74
C ALA A 244 -11.79 1.99 -8.39
N ILE A 245 -11.10 1.86 -7.24
CA ILE A 245 -11.70 1.98 -5.89
C ILE A 245 -12.20 3.41 -5.66
N VAL A 246 -11.39 4.38 -6.07
CA VAL A 246 -11.66 5.82 -5.95
C VAL A 246 -12.87 6.24 -6.79
N LEU A 247 -12.95 5.76 -8.02
CA LEU A 247 -14.07 6.04 -8.91
C LEU A 247 -15.31 5.24 -8.49
N TRP A 248 -15.14 4.02 -7.97
CA TRP A 248 -16.23 3.22 -7.43
C TRP A 248 -16.93 3.94 -6.27
N ARG A 249 -16.19 4.52 -5.30
CA ARG A 249 -16.82 5.26 -4.18
C ARG A 249 -17.66 6.44 -4.68
N MET A 250 -17.20 7.14 -5.70
CA MET A 250 -17.96 8.22 -6.34
C MET A 250 -19.25 7.68 -6.99
N CYS A 251 -19.15 6.59 -7.75
CA CYS A 251 -20.30 5.94 -8.39
C CYS A 251 -21.34 5.44 -7.39
N VAL A 252 -20.90 4.85 -6.27
CA VAL A 252 -21.80 4.40 -5.18
C VAL A 252 -22.53 5.59 -4.56
N VAL A 253 -21.80 6.68 -4.30
CA VAL A 253 -22.40 7.90 -3.76
C VAL A 253 -23.37 8.50 -4.76
N TRP A 254 -23.09 8.47 -6.06
CA TRP A 254 -23.93 9.02 -7.14
C TRP A 254 -24.75 7.98 -7.90
N ASP A 255 -25.27 6.95 -7.21
CA ASP A 255 -25.85 5.73 -7.81
C ASP A 255 -26.82 5.94 -9.00
N LYS A 256 -27.61 7.03 -9.00
CA LYS A 256 -28.59 7.34 -10.05
C LYS A 256 -28.07 8.23 -11.18
N ALA A 257 -26.91 8.86 -11.05
CA ALA A 257 -26.41 9.82 -12.03
C ALA A 257 -25.59 9.10 -13.12
N ARG A 258 -26.17 8.98 -14.32
CA ARG A 258 -25.49 8.38 -15.49
C ARG A 258 -24.17 9.08 -15.83
N PHE A 259 -24.11 10.41 -15.62
CA PHE A 259 -22.90 11.21 -15.80
C PHE A 259 -21.72 10.71 -14.95
N ALA A 260 -21.94 10.43 -13.65
CA ALA A 260 -20.86 9.99 -12.76
C ALA A 260 -20.28 8.64 -13.20
N ARG A 261 -21.14 7.72 -13.66
CA ARG A 261 -20.72 6.42 -14.19
C ARG A 261 -19.94 6.56 -15.50
N GLY A 262 -20.42 7.38 -16.44
CA GLY A 262 -19.71 7.65 -17.69
C GLY A 262 -18.34 8.29 -17.46
N PHE A 263 -18.27 9.29 -16.57
CA PHE A 263 -17.03 9.95 -16.18
C PHE A 263 -16.01 8.97 -15.55
N ALA A 264 -16.47 8.10 -14.65
CA ALA A 264 -15.63 7.05 -14.07
C ALA A 264 -15.07 6.09 -15.12
N VAL A 265 -15.90 5.63 -16.06
CA VAL A 265 -15.46 4.70 -17.12
C VAL A 265 -14.42 5.37 -18.01
N ILE A 266 -14.63 6.62 -18.43
CA ILE A 266 -13.69 7.37 -19.26
C ILE A 266 -12.33 7.50 -18.54
N LEU A 267 -12.32 7.96 -17.29
CA LEU A 267 -11.08 8.13 -16.53
C LEU A 267 -10.34 6.80 -16.30
N LEU A 268 -11.06 5.71 -16.05
CA LEU A 268 -10.45 4.40 -15.86
C LEU A 268 -9.82 3.88 -17.17
N ILE A 269 -10.49 4.08 -18.31
CA ILE A 269 -9.95 3.72 -19.64
C ILE A 269 -8.71 4.56 -19.94
N THR A 270 -8.75 5.88 -19.68
CA THR A 270 -7.59 6.76 -19.88
C THR A 270 -6.41 6.32 -19.02
N THR A 271 -6.66 6.02 -17.74
CA THR A 271 -5.62 5.56 -16.82
C THR A 271 -5.01 4.24 -17.27
N LEU A 272 -5.85 3.29 -17.71
CA LEU A 272 -5.40 2.01 -18.25
C LEU A 272 -4.55 2.20 -19.50
N ALA A 273 -4.98 3.03 -20.46
CA ALA A 273 -4.26 3.29 -21.70
C ALA A 273 -2.89 3.94 -21.45
N LEU A 274 -2.82 4.95 -20.55
CA LEU A 274 -1.57 5.60 -20.19
C LEU A 274 -0.59 4.65 -19.48
N ASN A 275 -1.09 3.79 -18.60
CA ASN A 275 -0.28 2.78 -17.93
C ASN A 275 0.30 1.74 -18.91
N ILE A 276 -0.52 1.24 -19.84
CA ILE A 276 -0.04 0.33 -20.89
C ILE A 276 0.99 1.02 -21.77
N GLY A 277 0.73 2.28 -22.18
CA GLY A 277 1.67 3.08 -22.96
C GLY A 277 3.01 3.26 -22.25
N ASN A 278 2.99 3.55 -20.95
CA ASN A 278 4.20 3.68 -20.14
C ASN A 278 5.03 2.39 -20.15
N ILE A 279 4.40 1.23 -19.89
CA ILE A 279 5.08 -0.07 -19.89
C ILE A 279 5.72 -0.37 -21.25
N VAL A 280 5.02 -0.09 -22.35
CA VAL A 280 5.51 -0.33 -23.72
C VAL A 280 6.72 0.55 -24.04
N ILE A 281 6.71 1.82 -23.66
CA ILE A 281 7.83 2.75 -23.89
C ILE A 281 9.05 2.30 -23.09
N VAL A 282 8.89 2.04 -21.80
CA VAL A 282 10.01 1.60 -20.95
C VAL A 282 10.64 0.33 -21.50
N ARG A 283 9.83 -0.64 -21.92
CA ARG A 283 10.33 -1.88 -22.52
C ARG A 283 11.10 -1.67 -23.83
N ARG A 284 10.74 -0.66 -24.64
CA ARG A 284 11.40 -0.37 -25.92
C ARG A 284 12.68 0.42 -25.76
N ASP A 285 12.69 1.39 -24.85
CA ASP A 285 13.72 2.44 -24.83
C ASP A 285 14.87 2.19 -23.84
N THR A 286 14.78 1.19 -22.95
CA THR A 286 15.82 0.95 -21.92
C THR A 286 16.55 -0.39 -22.09
N PRO A 287 17.65 -0.46 -22.87
CA PRO A 287 18.63 -1.52 -22.69
C PRO A 287 19.43 -1.25 -21.40
N PHE A 288 19.14 -1.99 -20.33
CA PHE A 288 19.92 -1.93 -19.08
C PHE A 288 21.35 -2.44 -19.28
N VAL A 289 22.33 -1.57 -19.01
CA VAL A 289 23.76 -1.89 -18.98
C VAL A 289 24.22 -1.89 -17.52
N LEU A 290 24.75 -3.02 -17.06
CA LEU A 290 25.44 -3.10 -15.76
C LEU A 290 26.65 -2.16 -15.80
N GLY A 291 26.66 -1.11 -14.96
CA GLY A 291 27.86 -0.29 -14.75
C GLY A 291 28.04 0.91 -15.70
N GLY A 292 26.97 1.50 -16.23
CA GLY A 292 27.16 2.70 -17.06
C GLY A 292 25.90 3.50 -17.26
N VAL A 293 25.96 4.75 -16.82
CA VAL A 293 25.10 5.85 -17.26
C VAL A 293 25.09 5.84 -18.79
N TYR A 294 24.03 5.29 -19.40
CA TYR A 294 23.64 5.74 -20.73
C TYR A 294 22.94 7.08 -20.53
N GLU A 295 23.74 8.12 -20.54
CA GLU A 295 23.30 9.48 -20.78
C GLU A 295 22.66 9.46 -22.17
N LYS A 296 21.34 9.52 -22.23
CA LYS A 296 20.66 9.84 -23.48
C LYS A 296 20.98 11.32 -23.74
N SER A 297 22.08 11.58 -24.43
CA SER A 297 22.46 12.91 -24.92
C SER A 297 21.25 13.51 -25.64
N GLY A 298 20.56 14.44 -24.98
CA GLY A 298 19.40 15.12 -25.55
C GLY A 298 18.31 15.57 -24.58
N SER A 299 18.26 15.11 -23.32
CA SER A 299 17.32 15.68 -22.35
C SER A 299 17.88 15.65 -20.93
N SER A 300 18.28 16.82 -20.45
CA SER A 300 18.59 17.09 -19.05
C SER A 300 17.41 16.70 -18.15
N GLY A 301 17.55 15.67 -17.33
CA GLY A 301 16.54 15.34 -16.33
C GLY A 301 16.70 13.96 -15.70
N ASN A 302 17.32 13.95 -14.51
CA ASN A 302 17.09 13.01 -13.40
C ASN A 302 17.10 11.51 -13.72
N SER A 303 18.24 10.85 -13.48
CA SER A 303 18.32 9.39 -13.47
C SER A 303 17.61 8.81 -12.22
N GLU A 304 16.31 8.55 -12.32
CA GLU A 304 15.57 7.73 -11.35
C GLU A 304 16.06 6.27 -11.42
N VAL A 305 16.38 5.67 -10.27
CA VAL A 305 16.86 4.27 -10.22
C VAL A 305 15.70 3.29 -10.43
N VAL A 306 14.50 3.67 -10.01
CA VAL A 306 13.26 2.91 -10.26
C VAL A 306 12.41 3.74 -11.22
N LEU A 307 12.53 3.44 -12.50
CA LEU A 307 11.82 4.13 -13.58
C LEU A 307 10.31 3.83 -13.48
N THR A 308 9.58 4.68 -12.75
CA THR A 308 8.16 4.46 -12.47
C THR A 308 7.31 5.32 -13.40
N TYR A 309 7.07 6.57 -13.01
CA TYR A 309 6.33 7.55 -13.80
C TYR A 309 7.15 8.80 -14.16
N GLY A 310 8.35 9.00 -13.60
CA GLY A 310 9.21 10.15 -13.93
C GLY A 310 10.05 9.98 -15.20
N GLY A 311 10.24 8.74 -15.68
CA GLY A 311 11.13 8.46 -16.81
C GLY A 311 10.62 8.88 -18.20
N ASN A 312 9.33 9.16 -18.37
CA ASN A 312 8.78 9.64 -19.64
C ASN A 312 7.47 10.43 -19.46
N ASN A 313 7.11 11.19 -20.49
CA ASN A 313 5.92 12.06 -20.48
C ASN A 313 4.60 11.28 -20.33
N ILE A 314 4.53 10.02 -20.75
CA ILE A 314 3.32 9.19 -20.65
C ILE A 314 3.10 8.74 -19.20
N GLY A 315 4.15 8.28 -18.52
CA GLY A 315 4.12 7.96 -17.10
C GLY A 315 3.74 9.18 -16.26
N LEU A 316 4.29 10.36 -16.58
CA LEU A 316 3.93 11.60 -15.91
C LEU A 316 2.45 11.94 -16.13
N ALA A 317 1.95 11.81 -17.35
CA ALA A 317 0.53 11.98 -17.65
C ALA A 317 -0.34 10.97 -16.88
N ALA A 318 0.08 9.71 -16.75
CA ALA A 318 -0.62 8.70 -15.96
C ALA A 318 -0.74 9.11 -14.49
N ALA A 319 0.35 9.60 -13.89
CA ALA A 319 0.37 10.09 -12.51
C ALA A 319 -0.62 11.26 -12.31
N PHE A 320 -0.62 12.24 -13.22
CA PHE A 320 -1.52 13.39 -13.15
C PHE A 320 -2.99 13.03 -13.37
N VAL A 321 -3.27 12.08 -14.28
CA VAL A 321 -4.64 11.58 -14.47
C VAL A 321 -5.13 10.85 -13.23
N SER A 322 -4.28 10.07 -12.56
CA SER A 322 -4.63 9.42 -11.28
C SER A 322 -4.87 10.44 -10.15
N LEU A 323 -4.02 11.47 -10.03
CA LEU A 323 -4.26 12.57 -9.10
C LEU A 323 -5.58 13.30 -9.40
N GLY A 324 -5.80 13.64 -10.68
CA GLY A 324 -7.00 14.34 -11.14
C GLY A 324 -8.27 13.51 -10.90
N SER A 325 -8.24 12.20 -11.19
CA SER A 325 -9.36 11.29 -10.97
C SER A 325 -9.73 11.24 -9.50
N ASN A 326 -8.74 11.16 -8.61
CA ASN A 326 -8.93 11.13 -7.18
C ASN A 326 -9.43 12.45 -6.59
N LEU A 327 -8.91 13.59 -7.04
CA LEU A 327 -9.41 14.90 -6.66
C LEU A 327 -10.86 15.10 -7.11
N CYS A 328 -11.17 14.80 -8.38
CA CYS A 328 -12.54 14.92 -8.91
C CYS A 328 -13.51 14.04 -8.13
N ALA A 329 -13.16 12.77 -7.90
CA ALA A 329 -13.98 11.85 -7.13
C ALA A 329 -14.21 12.34 -5.69
N THR A 330 -13.17 12.84 -5.03
CA THR A 330 -13.26 13.37 -3.66
C THR A 330 -14.14 14.62 -3.59
N ILE A 331 -13.98 15.56 -4.53
CA ILE A 331 -14.82 16.76 -4.63
C ILE A 331 -16.27 16.38 -4.87
N LEU A 332 -16.56 15.46 -5.79
CA LEU A 332 -17.93 15.02 -6.07
C LEU A 332 -18.58 14.30 -4.87
N VAL A 333 -17.80 13.52 -4.11
CA VAL A 333 -18.29 12.91 -2.85
C VAL A 333 -18.53 14.00 -1.80
N ALA A 334 -17.64 14.98 -1.67
CA ALA A 334 -17.76 16.09 -0.72
C ALA A 334 -18.97 16.99 -1.02
N VAL A 335 -19.20 17.33 -2.29
CA VAL A 335 -20.38 18.08 -2.74
C VAL A 335 -21.66 17.33 -2.36
N LYS A 336 -21.70 16.01 -2.57
CA LYS A 336 -22.85 15.20 -2.18
C LYS A 336 -23.05 15.14 -0.67
N ALA A 337 -21.97 15.02 0.10
CA ALA A 337 -22.01 15.10 1.57
C ALA A 337 -22.58 16.44 2.06
N TRP A 338 -22.14 17.54 1.44
CA TRP A 338 -22.61 18.88 1.75
C TRP A 338 -24.09 19.09 1.39
N LEU A 339 -24.53 18.63 0.21
CA LEU A 339 -25.93 18.67 -0.19
C LEU A 339 -26.82 17.88 0.78
N HIS A 340 -26.37 16.69 1.18
CA HIS A 340 -27.08 15.87 2.17
C HIS A 340 -27.18 16.61 3.51
N ARG A 341 -26.09 17.20 4.02
CA ARG A 341 -26.12 18.01 5.24
C ARG A 341 -27.10 19.17 5.15
N ARG A 342 -27.10 19.92 4.05
CA ARG A 342 -27.97 21.09 3.84
C ARG A 342 -29.46 20.70 3.75
N LEU A 343 -29.79 19.61 3.05
CA LEU A 343 -31.17 19.14 2.90
C LEU A 343 -31.78 18.69 4.24
N PHE A 344 -31.01 17.95 5.04
CA PHE A 344 -31.45 17.45 6.35
C PHE A 344 -31.57 18.56 7.40
N THR A 345 -30.67 19.54 7.37
CA THR A 345 -30.72 20.69 8.30
C THR A 345 -31.98 21.54 8.10
N LYS A 346 -32.56 21.54 6.88
CA LYS A 346 -33.80 22.27 6.57
C LYS A 346 -35.08 21.57 7.01
N HIS A 347 -35.08 20.23 7.13
CA HIS A 347 -36.30 19.45 7.38
C HIS A 347 -36.43 18.94 8.83
N LEU A 348 -35.34 18.92 9.60
CA LEU A 348 -35.35 18.41 10.97
C LEU A 348 -34.59 19.34 11.90
N LYS A 349 -35.30 20.35 12.45
CA LYS A 349 -34.80 21.20 13.53
C LYS A 349 -34.74 20.49 14.90
N ALA A 350 -35.06 19.18 14.98
CA ALA A 350 -35.38 18.54 16.26
C ALA A 350 -34.90 17.09 16.50
N SER A 351 -34.16 16.41 15.60
CA SER A 351 -33.67 15.05 15.92
C SER A 351 -32.16 15.02 16.24
N VAL A 352 -31.89 14.70 17.50
CA VAL A 352 -30.57 14.61 18.13
C VAL A 352 -29.87 13.35 17.62
N GLY A 353 -29.13 13.44 16.51
CA GLY A 353 -28.29 12.33 16.05
C GLY A 353 -27.77 12.47 14.63
N ARG A 354 -26.46 12.66 14.47
CA ARG A 354 -25.76 12.58 13.19
C ARG A 354 -25.92 11.17 12.60
N THR A 355 -26.57 11.06 11.44
CA THR A 355 -26.87 9.77 10.81
C THR A 355 -25.58 9.01 10.42
N PHE A 356 -25.61 7.68 10.51
CA PHE A 356 -24.48 6.81 10.14
C PHE A 356 -23.94 7.09 8.72
N VAL A 357 -24.84 7.35 7.77
CA VAL A 357 -24.50 7.69 6.39
C VAL A 357 -23.66 8.98 6.32
N GLN A 358 -24.03 10.02 7.09
CA GLN A 358 -23.26 11.26 7.13
C GLN A 358 -21.83 11.02 7.62
N ARG A 359 -21.64 10.17 8.64
CA ARG A 359 -20.30 9.85 9.15
C ARG A 359 -19.43 9.17 8.11
N ILE A 360 -20.00 8.19 7.42
CA ILE A 360 -19.30 7.47 6.35
C ILE A 360 -18.90 8.43 5.24
N LEU A 361 -19.80 9.31 4.78
CA LEU A 361 -19.45 10.26 3.74
C LEU A 361 -18.33 11.20 4.17
N GLU A 362 -18.34 11.68 5.41
CA GLU A 362 -17.27 12.53 5.93
C GLU A 362 -15.94 11.78 6.03
N LEU A 363 -15.92 10.55 6.56
CA LEU A 363 -14.73 9.70 6.58
C LEU A 363 -14.17 9.46 5.17
N LEU A 364 -15.03 9.25 4.18
CA LEU A 364 -14.64 9.08 2.77
C LEU A 364 -14.00 10.34 2.18
N VAL A 365 -14.50 11.52 2.55
CA VAL A 365 -13.95 12.81 2.11
C VAL A 365 -12.59 13.05 2.76
N GLU A 366 -12.48 12.83 4.07
CA GLU A 366 -11.22 12.99 4.82
C GLU A 366 -10.15 12.04 4.29
N SER A 367 -10.47 10.76 4.10
CA SER A 367 -9.51 9.79 3.56
C SER A 367 -9.13 10.10 2.10
N GLY A 368 -10.10 10.54 1.29
CA GLY A 368 -9.88 10.92 -0.11
C GLY A 368 -8.99 12.16 -0.25
N ALA A 369 -9.12 13.13 0.66
CA ALA A 369 -8.29 14.33 0.72
C ALA A 369 -6.85 13.98 1.09
N VAL A 370 -6.64 13.17 2.14
CA VAL A 370 -5.29 12.69 2.52
C VAL A 370 -4.63 11.95 1.35
N TYR A 371 -5.37 11.07 0.68
CA TYR A 371 -4.85 10.34 -0.47
C TYR A 371 -4.50 11.27 -1.65
N SER A 372 -5.28 12.33 -1.86
CA SER A 372 -5.00 13.34 -2.88
C SER A 372 -3.73 14.15 -2.57
N VAL A 373 -3.50 14.49 -1.30
CA VAL A 373 -2.27 15.16 -0.85
C VAL A 373 -1.06 14.27 -1.09
N ILE A 374 -1.16 12.96 -0.82
CA ILE A 374 -0.06 12.02 -1.07
C ILE A 374 0.27 11.95 -2.57
N TRP A 375 -0.74 11.81 -3.44
CA TRP A 375 -0.53 11.85 -4.89
C TRP A 375 0.04 13.18 -5.38
N LEU A 376 -0.39 14.31 -4.80
CA LEU A 376 0.15 15.62 -5.13
C LEU A 376 1.63 15.69 -4.78
N LEU A 377 2.02 15.26 -3.57
CA LEU A 377 3.41 15.19 -3.14
C LEU A 377 4.25 14.29 -4.06
N TYR A 378 3.68 13.16 -4.49
CA TYR A 378 4.30 12.27 -5.46
C TYR A 378 4.55 12.98 -6.81
N CYS A 379 3.54 13.62 -7.40
CA CYS A 379 3.70 14.39 -8.64
C CYS A 379 4.72 15.53 -8.49
N VAL A 380 4.70 16.27 -7.38
CA VAL A 380 5.67 17.34 -7.11
C VAL A 380 7.09 16.76 -7.00
N SER A 381 7.26 15.59 -6.38
CA SER A 381 8.58 14.95 -6.24
C SER A 381 9.20 14.52 -7.57
N ILE A 382 8.38 14.18 -8.57
CA ILE A 382 8.83 13.86 -9.93
C ILE A 382 9.30 15.12 -10.66
N ILE A 383 8.57 16.24 -10.52
CA ILE A 383 8.86 17.50 -11.23
C ILE A 383 10.00 18.27 -10.56
N ARG A 384 10.04 18.26 -9.23
CA ARG A 384 11.03 18.93 -8.41
C ARG A 384 11.70 17.89 -7.51
N PRO A 385 13.01 17.66 -7.64
CA PRO A 385 13.73 16.87 -6.66
C PRO A 385 13.80 17.64 -5.33
N ILE A 386 12.77 17.47 -4.48
CA ILE A 386 12.53 18.24 -3.24
C ILE A 386 13.63 17.99 -2.19
N SER A 387 14.33 16.86 -2.23
CA SER A 387 15.38 16.54 -1.26
C SER A 387 16.41 15.63 -1.90
N ALA A 388 17.53 16.22 -2.29
CA ALA A 388 18.73 15.49 -2.66
C ALA A 388 19.53 15.20 -1.39
N HIS A 389 19.28 14.06 -0.73
CA HIS A 389 20.19 13.65 0.35
C HIS A 389 21.46 13.11 -0.32
N ARG A 390 22.57 13.84 -0.17
CA ARG A 390 23.86 13.48 -0.75
C ARG A 390 24.35 12.16 -0.12
N THR A 391 24.18 11.06 -0.84
CA THR A 391 24.68 9.73 -0.45
C THR A 391 26.18 9.62 -0.75
N ILE A 392 26.74 8.42 -0.49
CA ILE A 392 28.17 8.01 -0.47
C ILE A 392 29.08 8.61 -1.57
N LEU A 393 28.55 9.10 -2.68
CA LEU A 393 29.28 9.73 -3.78
C LEU A 393 29.75 11.19 -3.56
N ASN A 394 29.75 11.73 -2.34
CA ASN A 394 30.53 12.94 -2.04
C ASN A 394 32.06 12.73 -2.20
N LEU A 395 32.49 11.48 -2.40
CA LEU A 395 33.85 11.16 -2.80
C LEU A 395 34.15 11.45 -4.28
N LEU A 396 33.20 11.94 -5.10
CA LEU A 396 33.42 12.33 -6.50
C LEU A 396 32.91 13.75 -6.84
N ASN A 397 33.04 14.72 -5.93
CA ASN A 397 32.67 16.13 -6.14
C ASN A 397 33.55 16.83 -7.21
N SER A 398 33.34 16.52 -8.48
CA SER A 398 33.73 17.35 -9.62
C SER A 398 32.46 17.95 -10.24
N PRO A 399 32.45 19.25 -10.59
CA PRO A 399 31.33 19.87 -11.30
C PRO A 399 31.09 19.27 -12.71
N ASP A 400 32.04 18.48 -13.23
CA ASP A 400 32.02 18.02 -14.63
C ASP A 400 31.71 16.53 -14.83
N ILE A 401 31.53 15.73 -13.76
CA ILE A 401 31.17 14.30 -13.87
C ILE A 401 29.84 14.05 -13.15
N VAL A 402 28.76 14.35 -13.88
CA VAL A 402 27.39 13.84 -13.83
C VAL A 402 26.97 13.12 -12.53
N ASP A 403 26.15 13.80 -11.71
CA ASP A 403 24.91 13.37 -11.03
C ASP A 403 24.71 11.89 -10.59
N GLY A 404 25.79 11.17 -10.31
CA GLY A 404 25.74 9.80 -9.84
C GLY A 404 25.44 9.74 -8.35
N SER A 405 24.25 9.29 -7.96
CA SER A 405 24.00 8.76 -6.61
C SER A 405 23.43 9.66 -5.51
N ILE A 406 22.60 10.62 -5.89
CA ILE A 406 21.67 11.28 -4.96
C ILE A 406 20.46 10.36 -4.74
N VAL A 407 20.23 9.83 -3.53
CA VAL A 407 18.90 9.25 -3.25
C VAL A 407 17.92 10.40 -3.17
N THR A 408 17.00 10.45 -4.12
CA THR A 408 16.00 11.51 -4.19
C THR A 408 14.79 11.12 -3.36
N ALA A 409 14.03 12.12 -2.91
CA ALA A 409 12.71 11.87 -2.32
C ALA A 409 11.79 11.06 -3.26
N ALA A 410 11.96 11.20 -4.57
CA ALA A 410 11.21 10.45 -5.57
C ALA A 410 11.50 8.94 -5.50
N ASP A 411 12.74 8.52 -5.25
CA ASP A 411 13.08 7.10 -5.12
C ASP A 411 12.37 6.44 -3.93
N TYR A 412 12.35 7.12 -2.77
CA TYR A 412 11.61 6.66 -1.60
C TYR A 412 10.11 6.65 -1.85
N LEU A 413 9.58 7.68 -2.51
CA LEU A 413 8.17 7.78 -2.82
C LEU A 413 7.72 6.72 -3.84
N ASN A 414 8.51 6.42 -4.87
CA ASN A 414 8.24 5.35 -5.84
C ASN A 414 8.07 4.00 -5.13
N ALA A 415 8.99 3.66 -4.23
CA ALA A 415 8.91 2.43 -3.45
C ALA A 415 7.73 2.44 -2.45
N ALA A 416 7.48 3.58 -1.80
CA ALA A 416 6.40 3.73 -0.84
C ALA A 416 5.00 3.66 -1.47
N MET A 417 4.83 4.21 -2.68
CA MET A 417 3.52 4.37 -3.31
C MET A 417 2.83 3.02 -3.57
N ALA A 418 3.57 1.99 -3.97
CA ALA A 418 3.02 0.63 -4.14
C ALA A 418 2.31 0.14 -2.86
N GLN A 419 2.91 0.43 -1.70
CA GLN A 419 2.37 0.02 -0.40
C GLN A 419 1.26 0.96 0.07
N ILE A 420 1.38 2.27 -0.13
CA ILE A 420 0.33 3.25 0.22
C ILE A 420 -0.99 2.95 -0.52
N ILE A 421 -0.90 2.57 -1.79
CA ILE A 421 -2.06 2.16 -2.61
C ILE A 421 -2.81 0.99 -1.94
N SER A 422 -2.09 0.05 -1.34
CA SER A 422 -2.71 -1.08 -0.61
C SER A 422 -3.25 -0.68 0.77
N ILE A 423 -2.60 0.26 1.46
CA ILE A 423 -2.99 0.73 2.79
C ILE A 423 -4.32 1.47 2.73
N TYR A 424 -4.55 2.28 1.69
CA TYR A 424 -5.71 3.16 1.59
C TYR A 424 -7.07 2.42 1.71
N PRO A 425 -7.37 1.39 0.90
CA PRO A 425 -8.62 0.63 1.02
C PRO A 425 -8.75 -0.10 2.37
N LEU A 426 -7.64 -0.62 2.91
CA LEU A 426 -7.61 -1.31 4.20
C LEU A 426 -7.98 -0.36 5.34
N ALA A 427 -7.40 0.85 5.34
CA ALA A 427 -7.70 1.88 6.32
C ALA A 427 -9.17 2.30 6.26
N ILE A 428 -9.73 2.53 5.07
CA ILE A 428 -11.16 2.85 4.92
C ILE A 428 -12.04 1.75 5.50
N PHE A 429 -11.76 0.48 5.19
CA PHE A 429 -12.56 -0.63 5.69
C PHE A 429 -12.52 -0.73 7.22
N ILE A 430 -11.34 -0.55 7.81
CA ILE A 430 -11.15 -0.56 9.27
C ILE A 430 -11.89 0.61 9.90
N LEU A 431 -11.73 1.83 9.38
CA LEU A 431 -12.41 3.03 9.88
C LEU A 431 -13.94 2.88 9.83
N VAL A 432 -14.49 2.41 8.71
CA VAL A 432 -15.94 2.15 8.56
C VAL A 432 -16.41 1.05 9.52
N SER A 433 -15.58 0.01 9.72
CA SER A 433 -15.89 -1.06 10.68
C SER A 433 -15.88 -0.55 12.12
N LEU A 434 -14.93 0.30 12.47
CA LEU A 434 -14.84 0.93 13.78
C LEU A 434 -16.03 1.85 14.03
N ASP A 435 -16.38 2.74 13.09
CA ASP A 435 -17.54 3.66 13.26
C ASP A 435 -18.84 2.88 13.46
N LYS A 436 -19.05 1.77 12.72
CA LYS A 436 -20.19 0.88 12.92
C LYS A 436 -20.24 0.28 14.33
N ILE A 437 -19.09 -0.12 14.87
CA ILE A 437 -19.00 -0.65 16.25
C ILE A 437 -19.36 0.43 17.27
N HIS A 438 -18.81 1.65 17.12
CA HIS A 438 -19.12 2.78 18.02
C HIS A 438 -20.60 3.14 18.01
N HIS A 439 -21.22 3.19 16.83
CA HIS A 439 -22.63 3.51 16.72
C HIS A 439 -23.53 2.42 17.31
N SER A 440 -23.19 1.14 17.12
CA SER A 440 -23.97 0.02 17.66
C SER A 440 -23.97 -0.05 19.20
N ARG A 441 -22.93 0.51 19.84
CA ARG A 441 -22.73 0.55 21.29
C ARG A 441 -23.05 1.92 21.92
N GLY A 442 -24.03 2.65 21.37
CA GLY A 442 -24.44 3.99 21.84
C GLY A 442 -24.58 4.11 23.37
N PRO A 443 -24.57 5.35 23.92
CA PRO A 443 -24.24 5.65 25.31
C PRO A 443 -25.09 4.85 26.30
N GLN A 444 -24.56 3.72 26.77
CA GLN A 444 -25.18 2.90 27.79
C GLN A 444 -25.31 3.63 29.13
N THR A 445 -24.60 4.75 29.30
CA THR A 445 -24.66 5.64 30.46
C THR A 445 -26.02 6.30 30.68
N LEU A 446 -26.91 6.34 29.68
CA LEU A 446 -28.28 6.86 29.85
C LEU A 446 -29.35 5.77 30.03
N ARG A 447 -29.00 4.48 29.90
CA ARG A 447 -29.96 3.37 30.09
C ARG A 447 -29.92 2.76 31.48
N GLY A 448 -28.95 3.16 32.31
CA GLY A 448 -28.79 2.73 33.70
C GLY A 448 -29.47 3.64 34.73
N VAL A 449 -30.02 4.79 34.33
CA VAL A 449 -30.91 5.56 35.21
C VAL A 449 -32.27 4.88 35.16
N VAL A 450 -32.44 3.93 36.08
CA VAL A 450 -33.73 3.43 36.54
C VAL A 450 -34.64 4.64 36.73
N LEU A 451 -35.59 4.81 35.82
CA LEU A 451 -36.77 5.64 36.08
C LEU A 451 -37.43 5.00 37.31
N PRO A 452 -37.63 5.72 38.43
CA PRO A 452 -38.37 5.17 39.55
C PRO A 452 -39.74 4.74 39.04
N GLN A 453 -40.13 3.50 39.33
CA GLN A 453 -41.50 3.05 39.17
C GLN A 453 -42.42 4.06 39.86
N MET A 454 -43.09 4.89 39.06
CA MET A 454 -44.26 5.62 39.52
C MET A 454 -45.35 4.55 39.60
N HIS A 455 -45.64 4.11 40.82
CA HIS A 455 -46.80 3.31 41.14
C HIS A 455 -48.05 4.13 40.76
N ASP A 456 -48.59 3.90 39.57
CA ASP A 456 -49.98 4.21 39.31
C ASP A 456 -50.84 3.19 40.06
N HIS A 457 -51.63 3.70 40.99
CA HIS A 457 -52.76 2.99 41.59
C HIS A 457 -53.75 2.62 40.49
N GLU A 458 -53.81 1.36 40.09
CA GLU A 458 -54.97 0.80 39.40
C GLU A 458 -56.16 0.76 40.37
N VAL A 459 -57.07 1.72 40.19
CA VAL A 459 -58.41 1.67 40.75
C VAL A 459 -59.20 0.62 39.95
N ASN A 460 -59.45 -0.52 40.58
CA ASN A 460 -60.34 -1.56 40.07
C ASN A 460 -61.77 -1.01 39.94
N VAL A 461 -62.24 -0.76 38.72
CA VAL A 461 -63.65 -0.52 38.42
C VAL A 461 -64.26 -1.85 37.98
N THR A 462 -64.91 -2.52 38.93
CA THR A 462 -65.77 -3.69 38.68
C THR A 462 -67.04 -3.25 37.95
N PHE A 463 -67.19 -3.66 36.69
CA PHE A 463 -68.47 -3.65 36.00
C PHE A 463 -69.23 -4.94 36.35
N ASN A 464 -70.13 -4.86 37.33
CA ASN A 464 -71.24 -5.81 37.47
C ASN A 464 -72.23 -5.53 36.34
N THR A 465 -72.48 -6.55 35.50
CA THR A 465 -73.61 -6.53 34.57
C THR A 465 -74.47 -7.72 34.89
N ASP A 466 -75.52 -7.46 35.69
CA ASP A 466 -76.63 -8.38 35.93
C ASP A 466 -77.49 -8.45 34.66
N THR A 467 -77.63 -9.64 34.07
CA THR A 467 -78.81 -9.98 33.27
C THR A 467 -79.12 -11.46 33.44
N GLU A 468 -80.07 -11.70 34.34
CA GLU A 468 -80.85 -12.91 34.53
C GLU A 468 -82.03 -12.90 33.53
N ARG A 469 -82.15 -13.91 32.64
CA ARG A 469 -83.46 -14.40 32.16
C ARG A 469 -83.40 -15.73 31.37
N ASP A 470 -83.93 -16.76 32.03
CA ASP A 470 -84.63 -17.97 31.58
C ASP A 470 -84.68 -18.42 30.11
N GLY A 471 -84.43 -19.73 29.91
CA GLY A 471 -85.26 -20.58 29.06
C GLY A 471 -84.52 -21.70 28.28
N PRO A 472 -85.08 -22.94 28.14
CA PRO A 472 -84.28 -24.17 28.19
C PRO A 472 -84.32 -25.09 26.95
N GLN A 473 -83.53 -26.20 27.02
CA GLN A 473 -83.55 -27.43 26.19
C GLN A 473 -82.83 -27.31 24.81
N ARG A 474 -82.05 -28.27 24.27
CA ARG A 474 -82.11 -29.75 24.33
C ARG A 474 -80.87 -30.36 23.60
N LEU A 475 -80.40 -31.52 24.09
CA LEU A 475 -79.81 -32.69 23.40
C LEU A 475 -78.44 -32.65 22.66
N GLU A 476 -77.50 -33.39 23.26
CA GLU A 476 -76.37 -34.22 22.77
C GLU A 476 -76.70 -35.20 21.58
N PRO A 477 -75.79 -36.07 21.08
CA PRO A 477 -74.37 -35.96 20.66
C PRO A 477 -74.11 -36.82 19.38
N SER A 478 -72.86 -37.32 19.17
CA SER A 478 -72.40 -38.48 18.35
C SER A 478 -71.52 -38.13 17.12
N HIS A 479 -70.21 -38.49 17.11
CA HIS A 479 -69.57 -39.75 16.62
C HIS A 479 -69.55 -39.82 15.07
N GLN A 480 -68.56 -40.30 14.29
CA GLN A 480 -67.33 -41.08 14.47
C GLN A 480 -66.67 -41.28 13.07
N THR A 481 -65.35 -41.63 13.01
CA THR A 481 -64.64 -42.52 12.01
C THR A 481 -64.74 -42.25 10.49
N ALA A 482 -63.64 -42.04 9.74
CA ALA A 482 -62.53 -42.94 9.32
C ALA A 482 -62.73 -43.64 7.94
N ALA A 483 -61.58 -43.82 7.26
CA ALA A 483 -61.24 -44.81 6.21
C ALA A 483 -61.23 -44.39 4.70
N LEU A 484 -60.01 -44.30 4.16
CA LEU A 484 -59.40 -45.15 3.10
C LEU A 484 -60.23 -45.63 1.89
N ARG A 485 -59.77 -45.28 0.67
CA ARG A 485 -59.51 -46.15 -0.55
C ARG A 485 -59.25 -45.23 -1.77
N CYS A 486 -58.16 -45.33 -2.54
CA CYS A 486 -57.68 -46.36 -3.49
C CYS A 486 -58.30 -46.30 -4.91
N LEU A 487 -57.42 -46.50 -5.91
CA LEU A 487 -57.58 -46.79 -7.36
C LEU A 487 -57.74 -45.57 -8.29
N ASP A 488 -56.73 -45.30 -9.13
CA ASP A 488 -56.46 -45.89 -10.47
C ASP A 488 -57.59 -45.62 -11.46
N ASP A 489 -57.29 -44.87 -12.53
CA ASP A 489 -57.35 -45.48 -13.86
C ASP A 489 -56.67 -44.64 -14.95
N ASP A 490 -56.18 -45.42 -15.89
CA ASP A 490 -55.28 -45.17 -17.01
C ASP A 490 -56.03 -44.63 -18.25
N VAL A 491 -55.33 -44.61 -19.39
CA VAL A 491 -55.84 -44.63 -20.79
C VAL A 491 -55.67 -43.32 -21.59
N ARG A 492 -54.55 -43.28 -22.35
CA ARG A 492 -54.45 -43.26 -23.85
C ARG A 492 -55.42 -42.30 -24.59
N THR A 493 -55.05 -41.54 -25.63
CA THR A 493 -54.25 -41.90 -26.82
C THR A 493 -54.26 -40.74 -27.84
N VAL A 494 -53.27 -40.75 -28.76
CA VAL A 494 -53.31 -40.24 -30.16
C VAL A 494 -53.30 -38.71 -30.34
N GLY A 495 -52.42 -38.08 -31.12
CA GLY A 495 -51.47 -38.52 -32.14
C GLY A 495 -51.62 -37.68 -33.42
N LYS A 496 -50.48 -37.34 -34.05
CA LYS A 496 -50.29 -36.84 -35.45
C LYS A 496 -50.72 -35.37 -35.73
N SER A 497 -50.10 -34.61 -36.64
CA SER A 497 -48.94 -34.75 -37.56
C SER A 497 -48.87 -33.46 -38.40
N LYS A 498 -47.73 -33.25 -39.09
CA LYS A 498 -47.40 -32.31 -40.18
C LYS A 498 -47.13 -30.85 -39.76
N GLY A 499 -46.05 -30.19 -40.16
CA GLY A 499 -45.05 -30.49 -41.20
C GLY A 499 -45.00 -29.34 -42.23
N ASP A 500 -43.94 -28.54 -42.14
CA ASP A 500 -43.18 -27.87 -43.23
C ASP A 500 -43.87 -26.81 -44.14
N PRO A 501 -43.12 -26.03 -44.95
CA PRO A 501 -41.79 -25.42 -44.72
C PRO A 501 -41.63 -23.97 -45.30
N ALA A 502 -40.42 -23.43 -45.12
CA ALA A 502 -39.66 -22.52 -46.01
C ALA A 502 -40.11 -21.05 -46.22
N VAL A 503 -39.24 -20.10 -45.83
CA VAL A 503 -38.37 -19.28 -46.72
C VAL A 503 -37.06 -18.99 -45.98
#